data_AF-A0AAP8GFK2-F1
#
_entry.id   AF-A0AAP8GFK2-F1
#
_cell.length_a   1.000
_cell.length_b   1.000
_cell.length_c   1.000
_cell.angle_alpha   90.00
_cell.angle_beta   90.00
_cell.angle_gamma   90.00
#
_symmetry.space_group_name_H-M   'P 1'
#
loop_
_entity.id
_entity.type
_entity.pdbx_description
1 polymer ?
#
loop_
_entity_poly.entity_id
_entity_poly.type
_entity_poly.pdbx_seq_one_letter_code
_entity_poly.pdbx_strand_id
1 'polypeptide(L)'
;LNTRIKGLGKDRTTAIFPKLVFSIKKGTNFSPQDPNYDIKQLALKCSTKRMYPDILNYDKLVEILGDFKAPMGCRSFLPSWKDAEGHFENNGRCNLGVVTLNLPRMALESAGNMTKFWEIFYERIDVLHDALLYRINRLKDAVPNNAPILYKSGAFNYKLKETDDVAELFKNKRATISMGYIR
;
A
#
# COMPACT_ATOMS: atom_id res chain seq x y z
N LEU A 1 -14.43 -0.53 16.72
CA LEU A 1 -14.05 0.76 17.36
C LEU A 1 -14.08 0.71 18.88
N ASN A 2 -15.20 0.28 19.51
CA ASN A 2 -15.29 0.16 20.98
C ASN A 2 -14.16 -0.65 21.63
N THR A 3 -13.74 -1.77 21.02
CA THR A 3 -12.59 -2.57 21.48
C THR A 3 -11.30 -1.77 21.50
N ARG A 4 -11.03 -0.99 20.44
CA ARG A 4 -9.85 -0.11 20.36
C ARG A 4 -9.89 0.96 21.45
N ILE A 5 -11.05 1.59 21.66
CA ILE A 5 -11.25 2.59 22.72
C ILE A 5 -10.97 2.00 24.11
N LYS A 6 -11.49 0.79 24.38
CA LYS A 6 -11.29 0.08 25.65
C LYS A 6 -9.83 -0.09 26.00
N GLY A 7 -8.95 -0.25 25.01
CA GLY A 7 -7.51 -0.45 25.19
C GLY A 7 -7.16 -1.93 25.38
N LEU A 8 -5.87 -2.22 25.26
CA LEU A 8 -5.32 -3.58 25.32
C LEU A 8 -4.77 -3.88 26.71
N GLY A 9 -5.03 -5.09 27.20
CA GLY A 9 -4.51 -5.59 28.47
C GLY A 9 -5.12 -4.91 29.70
N LYS A 10 -4.58 -5.25 30.87
CA LYS A 10 -5.03 -4.76 32.18
C LYS A 10 -4.97 -3.23 32.26
N ASP A 11 -3.87 -2.65 31.77
CA ASP A 11 -3.59 -1.22 31.84
C ASP A 11 -4.26 -0.43 30.70
N ARG A 12 -5.06 -1.11 29.86
CA ARG A 12 -5.81 -0.50 28.76
C ARG A 12 -4.92 0.36 27.87
N THR A 13 -3.74 -0.13 27.52
CA THR A 13 -2.76 0.60 26.70
C THR A 13 -3.27 0.78 25.27
N THR A 14 -2.70 1.76 24.57
CA THR A 14 -3.00 1.97 23.15
C THR A 14 -2.23 0.93 22.33
N ALA A 15 -2.93 -0.04 21.75
CA ALA A 15 -2.23 -1.05 20.95
C ALA A 15 -1.72 -0.47 19.62
N ILE A 16 -0.54 -0.90 19.22
CA ILE A 16 0.11 -0.44 17.98
C ILE A 16 -0.57 -1.08 16.75
N PHE A 17 -1.01 -2.34 16.88
CA PHE A 17 -1.70 -3.09 15.82
C PHE A 17 -3.02 -3.71 16.32
N PRO A 18 -3.91 -4.14 15.41
CA PRO A 18 -3.91 -3.82 13.97
C PRO A 18 -4.17 -2.33 13.71
N LYS A 19 -3.57 -1.78 12.65
CA LYS A 19 -3.95 -0.44 12.18
C LYS A 19 -5.43 -0.43 11.84
N LEU A 20 -6.11 0.66 12.16
CA LEU A 20 -7.50 0.85 11.71
C LEU A 20 -7.52 1.96 10.68
N VAL A 21 -8.25 1.73 9.61
CA VAL A 21 -8.48 2.68 8.53
C VAL A 21 -9.98 2.84 8.39
N PHE A 22 -10.47 4.08 8.41
CA PHE A 22 -11.88 4.41 8.34
C PHE A 22 -12.14 5.33 7.14
N SER A 23 -12.93 4.85 6.20
CA SER A 23 -13.21 5.59 4.98
C SER A 23 -14.43 6.48 5.14
N ILE A 24 -14.30 7.73 4.71
CA ILE A 24 -15.39 8.70 4.68
C ILE A 24 -15.94 8.85 3.27
N LYS A 25 -17.28 8.82 3.17
CA LYS A 25 -18.02 8.96 1.90
C LYS A 25 -19.33 9.70 2.14
N LYS A 26 -19.64 10.67 1.27
CA LYS A 26 -20.93 11.39 1.29
C LYS A 26 -22.09 10.42 1.04
N GLY A 27 -23.21 10.62 1.74
CA GLY A 27 -24.36 9.71 1.67
C GLY A 27 -24.14 8.39 2.40
N THR A 28 -23.05 8.26 3.18
CA THR A 28 -22.77 7.05 3.96
C THR A 28 -22.42 7.40 5.39
N ASN A 29 -21.43 8.26 5.63
CA ASN A 29 -20.98 8.59 6.99
C ASN A 29 -20.36 9.99 7.13
N PHE A 30 -20.41 10.82 6.10
CA PHE A 30 -19.72 12.11 6.07
C PHE A 30 -20.52 13.21 6.78
N SER A 31 -21.81 13.34 6.49
CA SER A 31 -22.70 14.39 6.99
C SER A 31 -23.63 13.89 8.12
N PRO A 32 -24.14 14.77 9.00
CA PRO A 32 -25.04 14.37 10.10
C PRO A 32 -26.29 13.57 9.68
N GLN A 33 -26.75 13.78 8.44
CA GLN A 33 -27.91 13.10 7.87
C GLN A 33 -27.57 11.73 7.27
N ASP A 34 -26.28 11.41 7.14
CA ASP A 34 -25.84 10.15 6.55
C ASP A 34 -26.08 8.98 7.53
N PRO A 35 -26.46 7.78 7.03
CA PRO A 35 -26.88 6.66 7.88
C PRO A 35 -25.87 6.24 8.96
N ASN A 36 -24.57 6.31 8.67
CA ASN A 36 -23.50 5.87 9.56
C ASN A 36 -22.71 7.06 10.15
N TYR A 37 -23.32 8.23 10.26
CA TYR A 37 -22.67 9.40 10.87
C TYR A 37 -22.32 9.17 12.35
N ASP A 38 -23.16 8.43 13.07
CA ASP A 38 -22.90 7.95 14.43
C ASP A 38 -21.59 7.14 14.51
N ILE A 39 -21.33 6.29 13.51
CA ILE A 39 -20.07 5.53 13.40
C ILE A 39 -18.89 6.47 13.14
N LYS A 40 -19.06 7.51 12.31
CA LYS A 40 -18.02 8.55 12.15
C LYS A 40 -17.72 9.24 13.48
N GLN A 41 -18.73 9.60 14.27
CA GLN A 41 -18.52 10.18 15.61
C GLN A 41 -17.76 9.23 16.52
N LEU A 42 -18.08 7.93 16.48
CA LEU A 42 -17.36 6.91 17.23
C LEU A 42 -15.92 6.74 16.74
N ALA A 43 -15.67 6.84 15.44
CA ALA A 43 -14.33 6.78 14.85
C ALA A 43 -13.49 7.98 15.30
N LEU A 44 -14.05 9.19 15.30
CA LEU A 44 -13.38 10.40 15.81
C LEU A 44 -13.04 10.26 17.30
N LYS A 45 -13.99 9.82 18.12
CA LYS A 45 -13.75 9.51 19.55
C LYS A 45 -12.67 8.45 19.76
N CYS A 46 -12.58 7.48 18.85
CA CYS A 46 -11.55 6.46 18.89
C CYS A 46 -10.17 7.04 18.58
N SER A 47 -10.07 7.83 17.52
CA SER A 47 -8.82 8.46 17.08
C SER A 47 -8.26 9.41 18.15
N THR A 48 -9.09 10.23 18.78
CA THR A 48 -8.63 11.14 19.85
C THR A 48 -8.08 10.41 21.08
N LYS A 49 -8.52 9.18 21.34
CA LYS A 49 -8.06 8.38 22.49
C LYS A 49 -6.90 7.44 22.14
N ARG A 50 -6.79 7.00 20.89
CA ARG A 50 -5.98 5.85 20.49
C ARG A 50 -5.22 6.05 19.17
N MET A 51 -5.16 7.27 18.65
CA MET A 51 -4.65 7.70 17.34
C MET A 51 -5.43 7.13 16.14
N TYR A 52 -5.68 5.82 16.13
CA TYR A 52 -6.48 5.16 15.10
C TYR A 52 -7.99 5.27 15.34
N PRO A 53 -8.81 5.31 14.27
CA PRO A 53 -8.47 5.01 12.88
C PRO A 53 -7.87 6.19 12.09
N ASP A 54 -7.02 5.86 11.12
CA ASP A 54 -6.63 6.78 10.04
C ASP A 54 -7.83 6.99 9.11
N ILE A 55 -8.01 8.20 8.56
CA ILE A 55 -9.16 8.53 7.71
C ILE A 55 -8.77 8.49 6.24
N LEU A 56 -9.59 7.82 5.41
CA LEU A 56 -9.47 7.83 3.95
C LEU A 56 -10.65 8.52 3.29
N ASN A 57 -10.39 9.43 2.36
CA ASN A 57 -11.45 10.01 1.53
C ASN A 57 -11.77 9.06 0.38
N TYR A 58 -13.00 8.53 0.35
CA TYR A 58 -13.42 7.57 -0.67
C TYR A 58 -13.35 8.15 -2.08
N ASP A 59 -13.96 9.32 -2.30
CA ASP A 59 -14.11 9.93 -3.62
C ASP A 59 -12.75 10.28 -4.21
N LYS A 60 -11.84 10.85 -3.39
CA LYS A 60 -10.48 11.16 -3.83
C LYS A 60 -9.63 9.93 -4.13
N LEU A 61 -9.83 8.82 -3.42
CA LEU A 61 -9.13 7.59 -3.76
C LEU A 61 -9.61 7.01 -5.09
N VAL A 62 -10.91 7.04 -5.36
CA VAL A 62 -11.46 6.62 -6.66
C VAL A 62 -10.94 7.52 -7.79
N GLU A 63 -10.88 8.84 -7.58
CA GLU A 63 -10.33 9.80 -8.54
C GLU A 63 -8.87 9.50 -8.89
N ILE A 64 -8.02 9.26 -7.89
CA ILE A 64 -6.56 9.09 -8.09
C ILE A 64 -6.23 7.68 -8.58
N LEU A 65 -6.90 6.66 -8.03
CA LEU A 65 -6.53 5.27 -8.27
C LEU A 65 -7.44 4.57 -9.28
N GLY A 66 -8.57 5.17 -9.67
CA GLY A 66 -9.56 4.59 -10.58
C GLY A 66 -10.61 3.68 -9.94
N ASP A 67 -10.43 3.30 -8.67
CA ASP A 67 -11.39 2.54 -7.85
C ASP A 67 -10.99 2.63 -6.37
N PHE A 68 -11.86 2.15 -5.47
CA PHE A 68 -11.63 2.22 -4.03
C PHE A 68 -10.95 0.96 -3.49
N LYS A 69 -9.88 1.13 -2.71
CA LYS A 69 -9.27 0.08 -1.90
C LYS A 69 -8.55 0.62 -0.67
N ALA A 70 -8.33 -0.26 0.31
CA ALA A 70 -7.49 0.04 1.47
C ALA A 70 -5.98 -0.09 1.10
N PRO A 71 -5.08 0.63 1.80
CA PRO A 71 -3.65 0.49 1.57
C PRO A 71 -3.14 -0.88 1.99
N MET A 72 -2.18 -1.41 1.23
CA MET A 72 -1.34 -2.52 1.67
C MET A 72 -0.36 -2.01 2.73
N GLY A 73 -0.41 -2.61 3.92
CA GLY A 73 0.42 -2.22 5.05
C GLY A 73 0.16 -0.79 5.50
N CYS A 74 1.20 0.07 5.45
CA CYS A 74 1.08 1.44 5.94
C CYS A 74 0.33 2.37 4.99
N ARG A 75 0.74 2.41 3.71
CA ARG A 75 0.28 3.42 2.73
C ARG A 75 0.57 3.06 1.27
N SER A 76 0.84 1.78 0.95
CA SER A 76 1.06 1.36 -0.43
C SER A 76 -0.29 1.13 -1.11
N PHE A 77 -0.62 1.94 -2.11
CA PHE A 77 -1.89 1.86 -2.83
C PHE A 77 -1.70 1.24 -4.20
N LEU A 78 -2.63 0.37 -4.57
CA LEU A 78 -2.69 -0.21 -5.91
C LEU A 78 -3.46 0.72 -6.86
N PRO A 79 -2.94 1.01 -8.06
CA PRO A 79 -3.78 1.52 -9.13
C PRO A 79 -4.86 0.49 -9.49
N SER A 80 -5.98 0.97 -10.02
CA SER A 80 -7.02 0.12 -10.58
C SER A 80 -6.42 -0.81 -11.62
N TRP A 81 -6.89 -2.05 -11.60
CA TRP A 81 -6.44 -3.09 -12.52
C TRP A 81 -7.59 -4.05 -12.74
N LYS A 82 -7.65 -4.58 -13.95
CA LYS A 82 -8.68 -5.54 -14.36
C LYS A 82 -8.01 -6.83 -14.82
N ASP A 83 -8.64 -7.95 -14.51
CA ASP A 83 -8.27 -9.26 -15.04
C ASP A 83 -8.57 -9.37 -16.54
N ALA A 84 -8.26 -10.53 -17.12
CA ALA A 84 -8.47 -10.78 -18.55
C ALA A 84 -9.96 -10.73 -18.93
N GLU A 85 -10.84 -11.00 -17.98
CA GLU A 85 -12.29 -10.99 -18.08
C GLU A 85 -12.89 -9.58 -17.88
N GLY A 86 -12.07 -8.59 -17.51
CA GLY A 86 -12.47 -7.19 -17.33
C GLY A 86 -13.00 -6.84 -15.94
N HIS A 87 -12.89 -7.73 -14.97
CA HIS A 87 -13.29 -7.49 -13.57
C HIS A 87 -12.19 -6.80 -12.78
N PHE A 88 -12.58 -5.86 -11.92
CA PHE A 88 -11.62 -5.21 -11.02
C PHE A 88 -11.09 -6.20 -9.98
N GLU A 89 -9.77 -6.27 -9.86
CA GLU A 89 -9.10 -7.06 -8.82
C GLU A 89 -8.29 -6.15 -7.89
N ASN A 90 -8.57 -6.27 -6.59
CA ASN A 90 -7.85 -5.58 -5.52
C ASN A 90 -7.25 -6.55 -4.51
N ASN A 91 -8.07 -7.49 -4.02
CA ASN A 91 -7.63 -8.50 -3.08
C ASN A 91 -6.70 -9.52 -3.76
N GLY A 92 -5.64 -9.91 -3.06
CA GLY A 92 -4.65 -10.86 -3.58
C GLY A 92 -3.59 -10.26 -4.51
N ARG A 93 -3.66 -8.96 -4.80
CA ARG A 93 -2.56 -8.23 -5.44
C ARG A 93 -1.52 -7.79 -4.41
N CYS A 94 -0.32 -7.44 -4.87
CA CYS A 94 0.81 -7.16 -4.00
C CYS A 94 1.75 -6.06 -4.51
N ASN A 95 2.76 -5.74 -3.70
CA ASN A 95 3.89 -4.89 -4.05
C ASN A 95 5.19 -5.70 -3.96
N LEU A 96 6.04 -5.59 -4.97
CA LEU A 96 7.26 -6.39 -5.13
C LEU A 96 8.46 -5.81 -4.37
N GLY A 97 8.35 -4.57 -3.88
CA GLY A 97 9.43 -3.94 -3.16
C GLY A 97 9.49 -2.44 -3.28
N VAL A 98 10.39 -1.88 -2.48
CA VAL A 98 10.68 -0.45 -2.42
C VAL A 98 12.19 -0.24 -2.49
N VAL A 99 12.64 0.69 -3.34
CA VAL A 99 13.97 1.30 -3.27
C VAL A 99 13.77 2.81 -3.11
N THR A 100 14.47 3.44 -2.18
CA THR A 100 14.20 4.82 -1.75
C THR A 100 15.37 5.74 -2.09
N LEU A 101 15.07 6.84 -2.79
CA LEU A 101 16.02 7.92 -3.04
C LEU A 101 16.20 8.81 -1.80
N ASN A 102 17.44 9.16 -1.52
CA ASN A 102 17.79 10.14 -0.50
C ASN A 102 17.95 11.52 -1.16
N LEU A 103 16.83 12.25 -1.33
CA LEU A 103 16.83 13.57 -1.96
C LEU A 103 17.72 14.59 -1.20
N PRO A 104 17.70 14.65 0.16
CA PRO A 104 18.58 15.53 0.91
C PRO A 104 20.07 15.29 0.63
N ARG A 105 20.49 14.03 0.49
CA ARG A 105 21.88 13.71 0.17
C ARG A 105 22.31 14.27 -1.18
N MET A 106 21.46 14.18 -2.20
CA MET A 106 21.75 14.73 -3.53
C MET A 106 21.85 16.25 -3.50
N ALA A 107 21.00 16.91 -2.71
CA ALA A 107 21.06 18.37 -2.51
C ALA A 107 22.34 18.80 -1.78
N LEU A 108 22.80 18.02 -0.80
CA LEU A 108 24.08 18.28 -0.12
C LEU A 108 25.28 18.09 -1.05
N GLU A 109 25.28 17.04 -1.87
CA GLU A 109 26.35 16.75 -2.84
C GLU A 109 26.43 17.78 -3.97
N SER A 110 25.29 18.40 -4.32
CA SER A 110 25.23 19.44 -5.33
C SER A 110 25.70 20.81 -4.85
N ALA A 111 25.80 21.03 -3.53
CA ALA A 111 26.25 22.28 -2.91
C ALA A 111 25.55 23.54 -3.46
N GLY A 112 24.24 23.43 -3.75
CA GLY A 112 23.44 24.51 -4.31
C GLY A 112 23.53 24.68 -5.83
N ASN A 113 24.38 23.91 -6.53
CA ASN A 113 24.44 23.91 -7.99
C ASN A 113 23.33 23.03 -8.58
N MET A 114 22.38 23.65 -9.27
CA MET A 114 21.21 22.95 -9.82
C MET A 114 21.57 22.01 -10.98
N THR A 115 22.52 22.38 -11.83
CA THR A 115 22.99 21.51 -12.93
C THR A 115 23.57 20.22 -12.35
N LYS A 116 24.46 20.35 -11.35
CA LYS A 116 25.05 19.21 -10.64
C LYS A 116 24.01 18.37 -9.91
N PHE A 117 22.99 18.99 -9.33
CA PHE A 117 21.90 18.25 -8.69
C PHE A 117 21.19 17.33 -9.69
N TRP A 118 20.85 17.83 -10.88
CA TRP A 118 20.19 17.03 -11.89
C TRP A 118 21.08 15.91 -12.44
N GLU A 119 22.38 16.17 -12.62
CA GLU A 119 23.36 15.14 -12.98
C GLU A 119 23.37 13.99 -11.97
N ILE A 120 23.51 14.31 -10.67
CA ILE A 120 23.47 13.32 -9.58
C ILE A 120 22.10 12.61 -9.55
N PHE A 121 21.01 13.35 -9.73
CA PHE A 121 19.66 12.79 -9.70
C PHE A 121 19.49 11.71 -10.78
N TYR A 122 19.87 11.98 -12.02
CA TYR A 122 19.77 11.01 -13.10
C TYR A 122 20.66 9.78 -12.85
N GLU A 123 21.90 9.98 -12.40
CA GLU A 123 22.80 8.87 -12.01
C GLU A 123 22.15 7.98 -10.93
N ARG A 124 21.53 8.57 -9.90
CA ARG A 124 20.89 7.83 -8.82
C ARG A 124 19.59 7.15 -9.26
N ILE A 125 18.87 7.72 -10.23
CA ILE A 125 17.67 7.12 -10.83
C ILE A 125 18.04 5.86 -11.60
N ASP A 126 19.13 5.86 -12.37
CA ASP A 126 19.58 4.68 -13.11
C ASP A 126 19.94 3.53 -12.15
N VAL A 127 20.70 3.84 -11.09
CA VAL A 127 21.03 2.85 -10.04
C VAL A 127 19.76 2.33 -9.35
N LEU A 128 18.78 3.20 -9.07
CA LEU A 128 17.51 2.79 -8.48
C LEU A 128 16.74 1.86 -9.41
N HIS A 129 16.69 2.18 -10.70
CA HIS A 129 16.03 1.37 -11.72
C HIS A 129 16.64 -0.04 -11.76
N ASP A 130 17.98 -0.14 -11.79
CA ASP A 130 18.68 -1.41 -11.79
C ASP A 130 18.42 -2.22 -10.51
N ALA A 131 18.41 -1.55 -9.35
CA ALA A 131 18.08 -2.19 -8.08
C ALA A 131 16.64 -2.73 -8.06
N LEU A 132 15.68 -2.01 -8.64
CA LEU A 132 14.30 -2.47 -8.77
C LEU A 132 14.17 -3.66 -9.73
N LEU A 133 14.84 -3.60 -10.89
CA LEU A 133 14.86 -4.71 -11.85
C LEU A 133 15.50 -5.96 -11.27
N TYR A 134 16.61 -5.81 -10.55
CA TYR A 134 17.26 -6.92 -9.86
C TYR A 134 16.29 -7.65 -8.92
N ARG A 135 15.52 -6.89 -8.12
CA ARG A 135 14.50 -7.46 -7.23
C ARG A 135 13.39 -8.18 -7.99
N ILE A 136 12.89 -7.57 -9.08
CA ILE A 136 11.86 -8.20 -9.93
C ILE A 136 12.37 -9.53 -10.46
N ASN A 137 13.59 -9.56 -11.01
CA ASN A 137 14.17 -10.77 -11.57
C ASN A 137 14.36 -11.84 -10.50
N ARG A 138 14.86 -11.48 -9.32
CA ARG A 138 15.02 -12.43 -8.21
C ARG A 138 13.69 -13.04 -7.74
N LEU A 139 12.59 -12.30 -7.83
CA LEU A 139 11.24 -12.78 -7.49
C LEU A 139 10.67 -13.73 -8.54
N LYS A 140 11.12 -13.66 -9.81
CA LYS A 140 10.72 -14.62 -10.86
C LYS A 140 11.29 -16.01 -10.60
N ASP A 141 12.39 -16.11 -9.87
CA ASP A 141 12.99 -17.40 -9.50
C ASP A 141 12.23 -18.12 -8.36
N ALA A 142 11.20 -17.49 -7.79
CA ALA A 142 10.40 -18.10 -6.74
C ALA A 142 9.54 -19.24 -7.31
N VAL A 143 9.45 -20.34 -6.56
CA VAL A 143 8.56 -21.46 -6.85
C VAL A 143 7.37 -21.46 -5.89
N PRO A 144 6.22 -22.04 -6.26
CA PRO A 144 5.01 -22.04 -5.44
C PRO A 144 5.21 -22.62 -4.02
N ASN A 145 6.16 -23.53 -3.86
CA ASN A 145 6.51 -24.13 -2.57
C ASN A 145 7.33 -23.21 -1.64
N ASN A 146 7.88 -22.08 -2.11
CA ASN A 146 8.56 -21.12 -1.23
C ASN A 146 7.58 -20.44 -0.25
N ALA A 147 6.32 -20.23 -0.65
CA ALA A 147 5.28 -19.68 0.22
C ALA A 147 3.89 -20.22 -0.15
N PRO A 148 3.55 -21.47 0.26
CA PRO A 148 2.31 -22.13 -0.13
C PRO A 148 1.04 -21.34 0.20
N ILE A 149 1.01 -20.62 1.33
CA ILE A 149 -0.15 -19.81 1.70
C ILE A 149 -0.42 -18.68 0.70
N LEU A 150 0.65 -18.09 0.15
CA LEU A 150 0.57 -17.02 -0.84
C LEU A 150 0.19 -17.56 -2.21
N TYR A 151 0.88 -18.63 -2.64
CA TYR A 151 0.84 -19.10 -4.03
C TYR A 151 -0.18 -20.21 -4.29
N LYS A 152 -0.44 -21.09 -3.32
CA LYS A 152 -1.26 -22.30 -3.47
C LYS A 152 -2.59 -22.21 -2.74
N SER A 153 -2.65 -21.48 -1.62
CA SER A 153 -3.84 -21.44 -0.74
C SER A 153 -4.78 -20.26 -0.98
N GLY A 154 -4.51 -19.41 -1.98
CA GLY A 154 -5.42 -18.36 -2.43
C GLY A 154 -5.23 -16.99 -1.77
N ALA A 155 -4.18 -16.76 -0.97
CA ALA A 155 -3.96 -15.41 -0.43
C ALA A 155 -3.64 -14.38 -1.53
N PHE A 156 -3.09 -14.81 -2.67
CA PHE A 156 -2.97 -13.99 -3.88
C PHE A 156 -4.12 -14.18 -4.89
N ASN A 157 -5.29 -14.65 -4.45
CA ASN A 157 -6.50 -14.93 -5.25
C ASN A 157 -6.38 -16.12 -6.22
N TYR A 158 -5.18 -16.43 -6.69
CA TYR A 158 -4.89 -17.58 -7.56
C TYR A 158 -4.32 -18.75 -6.75
N LYS A 159 -4.49 -19.96 -7.28
CA LYS A 159 -3.96 -21.21 -6.72
C LYS A 159 -3.05 -21.88 -7.73
N LEU A 160 -1.76 -21.58 -7.64
CA LEU A 160 -0.73 -22.19 -8.46
C LEU A 160 -0.55 -23.66 -8.09
N LYS A 161 -0.33 -24.50 -9.11
CA LYS A 161 0.20 -25.85 -8.99
C LYS A 161 1.71 -25.79 -8.77
N GLU A 162 2.32 -26.90 -8.40
CA GLU A 162 3.75 -26.93 -8.04
C GLU A 162 4.69 -26.56 -9.19
N THR A 163 4.26 -26.80 -10.42
CA THR A 163 5.02 -26.55 -11.65
C THR A 163 4.74 -25.19 -12.26
N ASP A 164 3.81 -24.40 -11.71
CA ASP A 164 3.44 -23.12 -12.29
C ASP A 164 4.47 -22.03 -11.95
N ASP A 165 4.65 -21.07 -12.86
CA ASP A 165 5.53 -19.91 -12.67
C ASP A 165 4.87 -18.87 -11.75
N VAL A 166 5.52 -18.56 -10.62
CA VAL A 166 5.06 -17.54 -9.67
C VAL A 166 4.98 -16.15 -10.33
N ALA A 167 5.81 -15.88 -11.34
CA ALA A 167 5.84 -14.59 -12.00
C ALA A 167 4.51 -14.24 -12.70
N GLU A 168 3.67 -15.24 -13.04
CA GLU A 168 2.32 -15.00 -13.57
C GLU A 168 1.45 -14.16 -12.62
N LEU A 169 1.68 -14.24 -11.32
CA LEU A 169 0.94 -13.45 -10.32
C LEU A 169 1.35 -11.98 -10.29
N PHE A 170 2.47 -11.62 -10.92
CA PHE A 170 3.07 -10.29 -10.84
C PHE A 170 3.09 -9.53 -12.16
N LYS A 171 3.01 -10.25 -13.29
CA LYS A 171 3.05 -9.70 -14.65
C LYS A 171 1.83 -8.81 -14.96
N ASN A 172 1.87 -8.15 -16.12
CA ASN A 172 0.75 -7.39 -16.67
C ASN A 172 0.21 -6.29 -15.75
N LYS A 173 1.08 -5.66 -14.96
CA LYS A 173 0.76 -4.59 -13.99
C LYS A 173 -0.13 -5.04 -12.82
N ARG A 174 -0.29 -6.36 -12.61
CA ARG A 174 -1.04 -6.91 -11.49
C ARG A 174 -0.36 -6.57 -10.16
N ALA A 175 0.96 -6.76 -10.07
CA ALA A 175 1.74 -6.28 -8.93
C ALA A 175 2.29 -4.87 -9.17
N THR A 176 2.54 -4.16 -8.07
CA THR A 176 3.21 -2.85 -8.10
C THR A 176 4.66 -2.97 -7.65
N ILE A 177 5.48 -1.99 -8.01
CA ILE A 177 6.81 -1.80 -7.42
C ILE A 177 6.98 -0.33 -7.09
N SER A 178 7.72 -0.01 -6.04
CA SER A 178 7.79 1.34 -5.51
C SER A 178 9.19 1.95 -5.65
N MET A 179 9.26 3.03 -6.40
CA MET A 179 10.31 4.04 -6.28
C MET A 179 9.93 4.98 -5.14
N GLY A 180 10.56 4.81 -3.99
CA GLY A 180 10.40 5.66 -2.82
C GLY A 180 11.32 6.88 -2.87
N TYR A 181 11.02 7.86 -2.03
CA TYR A 181 11.89 8.99 -1.76
C TYR A 181 11.70 9.48 -0.32
N ILE A 182 12.76 10.04 0.26
CA ILE A 182 12.71 10.77 1.53
C ILE A 182 13.07 12.24 1.26
N ARG A 183 12.40 13.14 1.96
CA ARG A 183 12.58 14.59 1.91
C ARG A 183 13.06 15.07 3.27
#